data_AF-A0A942Q6F0-F1
#
_entry.id   AF-A0A942Q6F0-F1
#
_cell.length_a   1.000
_cell.length_b   1.000
_cell.length_c   1.000
_cell.angle_alpha   90.00
_cell.angle_beta   90.00
_cell.angle_gamma   90.00
#
_symmetry.space_group_name_H-M   'P 1'
#
loop_
_entity.id
_entity.type
_entity.pdbx_description
1 polymer ?
#
loop_
_entity_poly.entity_id
_entity_poly.type
_entity_poly.pdbx_seq_one_letter_code
_entity_poly.pdbx_strand_id
1 'polypeptide(L)'
;MKNTLTIRQKLITSFSVLLLIILAFGLLSGFYIGRLGDSINDIAEWKVPAVKLAVEVHAGAYDATIEQLNYLLHESDEAYARARQVLNKMQGDLKLIDEIGHRFNDAALLRQSQSVSENVRDFGALYQQGVAALQSNRQAVEAMNTSGQAVLAEADAFAAKQEREYAQLLNSGANQAALNDKVQKYILVNRIKSLAQTIIQHEKEERLYKDRRFYQRMQQELPNLMALYDLLAAMTQDRSELDRIDKARSETEKYQKAAG
;
A
#
# COMPACT_ATOMS: atom_id res chain seq x y z
N MET A 1 -22.76 25.17 -89.39
CA MET A 1 -24.22 24.93 -89.44
C MET A 1 -24.80 25.11 -88.04
N LYS A 2 -25.77 26.02 -87.89
CA LYS A 2 -26.49 26.27 -86.63
C LYS A 2 -27.48 25.13 -86.39
N ASN A 3 -27.32 24.35 -85.32
CA ASN A 3 -28.32 23.37 -84.90
C ASN A 3 -29.51 24.11 -84.25
N THR A 4 -30.55 24.37 -85.03
CA THR A 4 -31.85 24.82 -84.52
C THR A 4 -32.67 23.63 -84.06
N LEU A 5 -32.40 23.14 -82.84
CA LEU A 5 -33.37 22.31 -82.12
C LEU A 5 -34.68 23.10 -81.98
N THR A 6 -35.79 22.49 -82.37
CA THR A 6 -37.13 23.12 -82.28
C THR A 6 -37.45 23.47 -80.83
N ILE A 7 -38.21 24.54 -80.57
CA ILE A 7 -38.52 25.04 -79.21
C ILE A 7 -39.08 23.93 -78.31
N ARG A 8 -39.90 23.02 -78.88
CA ARG A 8 -40.44 21.84 -78.22
C ARG A 8 -39.35 20.85 -77.77
N GLN A 9 -38.33 20.61 -78.61
CA GLN A 9 -37.19 19.76 -78.25
C GLN A 9 -36.33 20.43 -77.17
N LYS A 10 -36.08 21.75 -77.25
CA LYS A 10 -35.35 22.47 -76.20
C LYS A 10 -36.05 22.39 -74.84
N LEU A 11 -37.38 22.48 -74.80
CA LEU A 11 -38.19 22.37 -73.59
C LEU A 11 -38.17 20.94 -73.00
N ILE A 12 -38.28 19.92 -73.86
CA ILE A 12 -38.22 18.51 -73.43
C ILE A 12 -36.80 18.14 -72.95
N THR A 13 -35.75 18.59 -73.65
CA THR A 13 -34.36 18.32 -73.25
C THR A 13 -33.99 19.03 -71.95
N SER A 14 -34.41 20.29 -71.78
CA SER A 14 -34.15 21.02 -70.52
C SER A 14 -34.92 20.42 -69.33
N PHE A 15 -36.17 20.00 -69.52
CA PHE A 15 -36.94 19.32 -68.47
C PHE A 15 -36.37 17.92 -68.12
N SER A 16 -35.90 17.17 -69.12
CA SER A 16 -35.30 15.84 -68.91
C SER A 16 -33.95 15.91 -68.19
N VAL A 17 -33.14 16.92 -68.48
CA VAL A 17 -31.88 17.16 -67.76
C VAL A 17 -32.15 17.55 -66.31
N LEU A 18 -33.18 18.36 -66.06
CA LEU A 18 -33.56 18.75 -64.70
C LEU A 18 -34.04 17.54 -63.87
N LEU A 19 -34.84 16.65 -64.48
CA LEU A 19 -35.29 15.39 -63.88
C LEU A 19 -34.13 14.43 -63.56
N LEU A 20 -33.15 14.33 -64.46
CA LEU A 20 -31.93 13.55 -64.25
C LEU A 20 -31.08 14.08 -63.09
N ILE A 21 -30.97 15.41 -62.97
CA ILE A 21 -30.26 16.05 -61.86
C ILE A 21 -30.98 15.75 -60.54
N ILE A 22 -32.31 15.87 -60.50
CA ILE A 22 -33.10 15.57 -59.29
C ILE A 22 -32.99 14.10 -58.88
N LEU A 23 -33.02 13.16 -59.84
CA LEU A 23 -32.82 11.73 -59.58
C LEU A 23 -31.41 11.43 -59.06
N ALA A 24 -30.38 12.06 -59.65
CA ALA A 24 -29.00 11.92 -59.18
C ALA A 24 -28.85 12.46 -57.75
N PHE A 25 -29.45 13.61 -57.44
CA PHE A 25 -29.46 14.17 -56.08
C PHE A 25 -30.26 13.31 -55.10
N GLY A 26 -31.38 12.70 -55.51
CA GLY A 26 -32.14 11.78 -54.68
C GLY A 26 -31.34 10.51 -54.32
N LEU A 27 -30.63 9.94 -55.29
CA LEU A 27 -29.74 8.78 -55.07
C LEU A 27 -28.52 9.12 -54.22
N LEU A 28 -27.87 10.27 -54.47
CA LEU A 28 -26.78 10.77 -53.64
C LEU A 28 -27.26 11.05 -52.22
N SER A 29 -28.42 11.69 -52.05
CA SER A 29 -29.01 11.96 -50.75
C SER A 29 -29.34 10.67 -50.00
N GLY A 30 -29.93 9.66 -50.65
CA GLY A 30 -30.19 8.36 -50.05
C GLY A 30 -28.91 7.63 -49.62
N PHE A 31 -27.84 7.69 -50.43
CA PHE A 31 -26.55 7.10 -50.11
C PHE A 31 -25.85 7.82 -48.93
N TYR A 32 -25.85 9.16 -48.92
CA TYR A 32 -25.25 9.95 -47.84
C TYR A 32 -26.06 9.87 -46.54
N ILE A 33 -27.40 9.89 -46.61
CA ILE A 33 -28.28 9.71 -45.45
C ILE A 33 -28.17 8.30 -44.89
N GLY A 34 -28.06 7.27 -45.74
CA GLY A 34 -27.79 5.89 -45.30
C GLY A 34 -26.48 5.78 -44.54
N ARG A 35 -25.40 6.36 -45.08
CA ARG A 35 -24.07 6.36 -44.43
C ARG A 35 -24.01 7.20 -43.16
N LEU A 36 -24.77 8.30 -43.09
CA LEU A 36 -24.97 9.10 -41.87
C LEU A 36 -25.80 8.35 -40.85
N GLY A 37 -26.83 7.63 -41.27
CA GLY A 37 -27.65 6.75 -40.45
C GLY A 37 -26.82 5.64 -39.82
N ASP A 38 -26.00 4.94 -40.62
CA ASP A 38 -25.08 3.91 -40.14
C ASP A 38 -24.04 4.49 -39.17
N SER A 39 -23.49 5.68 -39.45
CA SER A 39 -22.53 6.34 -38.55
C SER A 39 -23.16 6.83 -37.24
N ILE A 40 -24.41 7.29 -37.27
CA ILE A 40 -25.18 7.68 -36.07
C ILE A 40 -25.55 6.44 -35.26
N ASN A 41 -25.92 5.34 -35.93
CA ASN A 41 -26.24 4.07 -35.29
C ASN A 41 -24.99 3.45 -34.66
N ASP A 42 -23.82 3.49 -35.32
CA ASP A 42 -22.53 3.08 -34.75
C ASP A 42 -22.17 3.90 -33.50
N ILE A 43 -22.40 5.22 -33.52
CA ILE A 43 -22.13 6.09 -32.37
C ILE A 43 -23.06 5.75 -31.20
N ALA A 44 -24.36 5.60 -31.46
CA ALA A 44 -25.37 5.36 -30.44
C ALA A 44 -25.33 3.92 -29.88
N GLU A 45 -25.09 2.92 -30.73
CA GLU A 45 -25.13 1.51 -30.36
C GLU A 45 -23.89 1.05 -29.59
N TRP A 46 -22.70 1.62 -29.85
CA TRP A 46 -21.49 1.09 -29.21
C TRP A 46 -20.47 2.13 -28.74
N LYS A 47 -20.26 3.24 -29.46
CA LYS A 47 -19.26 4.23 -29.00
C LYS A 47 -19.70 4.93 -27.72
N VAL A 48 -20.98 5.33 -27.60
CA VAL A 48 -21.50 5.94 -26.37
C VAL A 48 -21.44 4.98 -25.18
N PRO A 49 -21.88 3.71 -25.28
CA PRO A 49 -21.69 2.72 -24.22
C PRO A 49 -20.21 2.49 -23.85
N ALA A 50 -19.32 2.31 -24.82
CA ALA A 50 -17.89 2.10 -24.58
C ALA A 50 -17.23 3.29 -23.88
N VAL A 51 -17.57 4.52 -24.30
CA VAL A 51 -17.09 5.75 -23.64
C VAL A 51 -17.64 5.86 -22.21
N LYS A 52 -18.92 5.53 -21.97
CA LYS A 52 -19.49 5.53 -20.62
C LYS A 52 -18.74 4.55 -19.71
N LEU A 53 -18.50 3.33 -20.18
CA LEU A 53 -17.73 2.32 -19.44
C LEU A 53 -16.29 2.80 -19.18
N ALA A 54 -15.64 3.41 -20.17
CA ALA A 54 -14.30 3.98 -19.99
C ALA A 54 -14.27 5.11 -18.96
N VAL A 55 -15.30 5.96 -18.92
CA VAL A 55 -15.45 7.00 -17.88
C VAL A 55 -15.67 6.36 -16.50
N GLU A 56 -16.45 5.28 -16.40
CA GLU A 56 -16.64 4.55 -15.14
C GLU A 56 -15.34 3.88 -14.66
N VAL A 57 -14.54 3.31 -15.56
CA VAL A 57 -13.19 2.80 -15.25
C VAL A 57 -12.28 3.94 -14.77
N HIS A 58 -12.33 5.10 -15.43
CA HIS A 58 -11.53 6.26 -15.02
C HIS A 58 -11.94 6.80 -13.64
N ALA A 59 -13.23 6.92 -13.37
CA ALA A 59 -13.74 7.29 -12.05
C ALA A 59 -13.34 6.25 -10.98
N GLY A 60 -13.45 4.96 -11.30
CA GLY A 60 -13.01 3.89 -10.42
C GLY A 60 -11.52 3.96 -10.06
N ALA A 61 -10.65 4.40 -10.98
CA ALA A 61 -9.24 4.60 -10.66
C ALA A 61 -9.02 5.68 -9.58
N TYR A 62 -9.80 6.77 -9.61
CA TYR A 62 -9.78 7.78 -8.56
C TYR A 62 -10.31 7.24 -7.24
N ASP A 63 -11.44 6.53 -7.26
CA ASP A 63 -12.04 5.94 -6.06
C ASP A 63 -11.09 4.93 -5.41
N ALA A 64 -10.44 4.07 -6.20
CA ALA A 64 -9.45 3.12 -5.70
C ALA A 64 -8.25 3.82 -5.05
N THR A 65 -7.79 4.94 -5.62
CA THR A 65 -6.71 5.75 -5.07
C THR A 65 -7.11 6.41 -3.75
N ILE A 66 -8.34 6.95 -3.68
CA ILE A 66 -8.89 7.54 -2.46
C ILE A 66 -8.99 6.49 -1.36
N GLU A 67 -9.49 5.29 -1.67
CA GLU A 67 -9.60 4.23 -0.68
C GLU A 67 -8.23 3.68 -0.24
N GLN A 68 -7.24 3.64 -1.13
CA GLN A 68 -5.85 3.38 -0.74
C GLN A 68 -5.35 4.44 0.25
N LEU A 69 -5.58 5.73 0.00
CA LEU A 69 -5.19 6.80 0.92
C LEU A 69 -5.94 6.69 2.26
N ASN A 70 -7.23 6.36 2.22
CA ASN A 70 -8.02 6.10 3.43
C ASN A 70 -7.45 4.94 4.24
N TYR A 71 -7.00 3.87 3.57
CA TYR A 71 -6.33 2.76 4.23
C TYR A 71 -4.97 3.19 4.81
N LEU A 72 -4.18 4.00 4.11
CA LEU A 72 -2.91 4.49 4.66
C LEU A 72 -3.08 5.41 5.86
N LEU A 73 -4.18 6.17 5.92
CA LEU A 73 -4.46 7.11 7.01
C LEU A 73 -5.12 6.44 8.22
N HIS A 74 -6.03 5.49 7.99
CA HIS A 74 -6.87 4.92 9.03
C HIS A 74 -6.65 3.42 9.25
N GLU A 75 -5.93 2.75 8.35
CA GLU A 75 -5.65 1.31 8.37
C GLU A 75 -6.91 0.45 8.60
N SER A 76 -8.00 0.84 7.93
CA SER A 76 -9.36 0.28 8.07
C SER A 76 -9.62 -0.83 7.06
N ASP A 77 -10.11 -1.97 7.55
CA ASP A 77 -10.50 -3.11 6.72
C ASP A 77 -11.64 -2.76 5.76
N GLU A 78 -12.51 -1.81 6.14
CA GLU A 78 -13.57 -1.31 5.27
C GLU A 78 -13.02 -0.56 4.06
N ALA A 79 -11.97 0.26 4.23
CA ALA A 79 -11.30 0.94 3.12
C ALA A 79 -10.65 -0.08 2.17
N TYR A 80 -10.03 -1.13 2.72
CA TYR A 80 -9.51 -2.24 1.92
C TYR A 80 -10.62 -2.95 1.12
N ALA A 81 -11.75 -3.27 1.76
CA ALA A 81 -12.89 -3.90 1.10
C ALA A 81 -13.49 -3.04 -0.01
N ARG A 82 -13.67 -1.73 0.23
CA ARG A 82 -14.18 -0.79 -0.78
C ARG A 82 -13.24 -0.67 -1.97
N ALA A 83 -11.93 -0.53 -1.75
CA ALA A 83 -10.94 -0.52 -2.83
C ALA A 83 -11.02 -1.80 -3.69
N ARG A 84 -11.15 -2.99 -3.07
CA ARG A 84 -11.33 -4.24 -3.81
C ARG A 84 -12.62 -4.28 -4.62
N GLN A 85 -13.71 -3.77 -4.08
CA GLN A 85 -14.98 -3.69 -4.79
C GLN A 85 -14.86 -2.80 -6.03
N VAL A 86 -14.21 -1.64 -5.90
CA VAL A 86 -13.96 -0.72 -7.03
C VAL A 86 -13.11 -1.40 -8.11
N LEU A 87 -12.00 -2.04 -7.73
CA LEU A 87 -11.13 -2.73 -8.69
C LEU A 87 -11.85 -3.87 -9.42
N ASN A 88 -12.69 -4.64 -8.71
CA ASN A 88 -13.50 -5.69 -9.33
C ASN A 88 -14.54 -5.11 -10.30
N LYS A 89 -15.16 -3.96 -9.96
CA LYS A 89 -16.08 -3.27 -10.86
C LYS A 89 -15.36 -2.82 -12.13
N MET A 90 -14.19 -2.17 -12.00
CA MET A 90 -13.39 -1.74 -13.15
C MET A 90 -13.03 -2.91 -14.07
N GLN A 91 -12.65 -4.07 -13.52
CA GLN A 91 -12.40 -5.27 -14.32
C GLN A 91 -13.67 -5.78 -15.03
N GLY A 92 -14.83 -5.68 -14.38
CA GLY A 92 -16.12 -5.99 -15.00
C GLY A 92 -16.43 -5.05 -16.17
N ASP A 93 -16.26 -3.74 -15.98
CA ASP A 93 -16.50 -2.73 -17.00
C ASP A 93 -15.55 -2.90 -18.20
N LEU A 94 -14.28 -3.24 -17.96
CA LEU A 94 -13.29 -3.53 -19.01
C LEU A 94 -13.63 -4.78 -19.82
N LYS A 95 -14.18 -5.83 -19.20
CA LYS A 95 -14.69 -7.00 -19.93
C LYS A 95 -15.84 -6.63 -20.87
N LEU A 96 -16.74 -5.76 -20.42
CA LEU A 96 -17.82 -5.26 -21.29
C LEU A 96 -17.27 -4.42 -22.46
N ILE A 97 -16.20 -3.64 -22.24
CA ILE A 97 -15.49 -2.93 -23.31
C ILE A 97 -14.86 -3.93 -24.29
N ASP A 98 -14.25 -5.02 -23.81
CA ASP A 98 -13.69 -6.07 -24.67
C ASP A 98 -14.78 -6.76 -25.52
N GLU A 99 -15.93 -7.06 -24.93
CA GLU A 99 -17.09 -7.62 -25.65
C GLU A 99 -17.56 -6.69 -26.78
N ILE A 100 -17.61 -5.37 -26.52
CA ILE A 100 -17.90 -4.36 -27.54
C ILE A 100 -16.82 -4.36 -28.63
N GLY A 101 -15.54 -4.34 -28.23
CA GLY A 101 -14.41 -4.38 -29.15
C GLY A 101 -14.43 -5.59 -30.08
N HIS A 102 -14.78 -6.77 -29.57
CA HIS A 102 -14.94 -7.98 -30.37
C HIS A 102 -16.15 -7.92 -31.30
N ARG A 103 -17.31 -7.45 -30.81
CA ARG A 103 -18.54 -7.36 -31.60
C ARG A 103 -18.41 -6.43 -32.80
N PHE A 104 -17.66 -5.34 -32.65
CA PHE A 104 -17.46 -4.33 -33.70
C PHE A 104 -16.08 -4.41 -34.37
N ASN A 105 -15.30 -5.44 -34.06
CA ASN A 105 -13.97 -5.69 -34.62
C ASN A 105 -13.00 -4.49 -34.48
N ASP A 106 -13.03 -3.80 -33.33
CA ASP A 106 -12.17 -2.66 -33.02
C ASP A 106 -10.88 -3.12 -32.31
N ALA A 107 -9.85 -3.40 -33.12
CA ALA A 107 -8.55 -3.81 -32.63
C ALA A 107 -7.79 -2.73 -31.83
N ALA A 108 -8.17 -1.45 -31.93
CA ALA A 108 -7.57 -0.40 -31.11
C ALA A 108 -8.20 -0.41 -29.71
N LEU A 109 -9.52 -0.52 -29.62
CA LEU A 109 -10.25 -0.61 -28.35
C LEU A 109 -9.83 -1.86 -27.56
N LEU A 110 -9.74 -3.02 -28.22
CA LEU A 110 -9.30 -4.28 -27.59
C LEU A 110 -7.90 -4.16 -26.97
N ARG A 111 -6.93 -3.58 -27.70
CA ARG A 111 -5.57 -3.38 -27.17
C ARG A 111 -5.54 -2.43 -25.98
N GLN A 112 -6.34 -1.35 -26.03
CA GLN A 112 -6.41 -0.38 -24.93
C GLN A 112 -7.05 -0.99 -23.69
N SER A 113 -8.18 -1.68 -23.85
CA SER A 113 -8.88 -2.35 -22.76
C SER A 113 -8.04 -3.45 -22.11
N GLN A 114 -7.32 -4.24 -22.91
CA GLN A 114 -6.35 -5.20 -22.39
C GLN A 114 -5.26 -4.53 -21.56
N SER A 115 -4.63 -3.47 -22.07
CA SER A 115 -3.56 -2.75 -21.36
C SER A 115 -4.07 -2.14 -20.04
N VAL A 116 -5.26 -1.56 -20.03
CA VAL A 116 -5.88 -1.02 -18.81
C VAL A 116 -6.21 -2.14 -17.83
N SER A 117 -6.73 -3.28 -18.30
CA SER A 117 -7.01 -4.44 -17.47
C SER A 117 -5.77 -5.00 -16.77
N GLU A 118 -4.64 -5.05 -17.49
CA GLU A 118 -3.34 -5.42 -16.93
C GLU A 118 -2.92 -4.44 -15.82
N ASN A 119 -3.01 -3.12 -16.07
CA ASN A 119 -2.69 -2.10 -15.07
C ASN A 119 -3.59 -2.17 -13.82
N VAL A 120 -4.90 -2.41 -13.98
CA VAL A 120 -5.84 -2.57 -12.86
C VAL A 120 -5.50 -3.79 -12.02
N ARG A 121 -5.14 -4.91 -12.68
CA ARG A 121 -4.70 -6.13 -11.99
C ARG A 121 -3.40 -5.90 -11.23
N ASP A 122 -2.43 -5.25 -11.86
CA ASP A 122 -1.12 -4.99 -11.26
C ASP A 122 -1.24 -4.02 -10.08
N PHE A 123 -2.05 -2.96 -10.20
CA PHE A 123 -2.39 -2.08 -9.09
C PHE A 123 -3.03 -2.85 -7.94
N GLY A 124 -4.01 -3.71 -8.21
CA GLY A 124 -4.67 -4.52 -7.18
C GLY A 124 -3.69 -5.46 -6.45
N ALA A 125 -2.75 -6.06 -7.17
CA ALA A 125 -1.71 -6.91 -6.60
C ALA A 125 -0.75 -6.11 -5.71
N LEU A 126 -0.26 -4.96 -6.19
CA LEU A 126 0.62 -4.06 -5.42
C LEU A 126 -0.08 -3.51 -4.18
N TYR A 127 -1.34 -3.14 -4.29
CA TYR A 127 -2.14 -2.67 -3.16
C TYR A 127 -2.31 -3.75 -2.09
N GLN A 128 -2.63 -4.98 -2.50
CA GLN A 128 -2.71 -6.12 -1.58
C GLN A 128 -1.37 -6.40 -0.89
N GLN A 129 -0.26 -6.35 -1.63
CA GLN A 129 1.08 -6.50 -1.06
C GLN A 129 1.39 -5.40 -0.04
N GLY A 130 1.04 -4.15 -0.35
CA GLY A 130 1.22 -3.01 0.56
C GLY A 130 0.40 -3.16 1.85
N VAL A 131 -0.87 -3.57 1.73
CA VAL A 131 -1.76 -3.86 2.86
C VAL A 131 -1.18 -4.96 3.76
N ALA A 132 -0.73 -6.06 3.17
CA ALA A 132 -0.10 -7.17 3.90
C ALA A 132 1.20 -6.73 4.60
N ALA A 133 2.03 -5.91 3.93
CA ALA A 133 3.24 -5.37 4.53
C ALA A 133 2.95 -4.45 5.72
N LEU A 134 1.91 -3.60 5.64
CA LEU A 134 1.49 -2.75 6.76
C LEU A 134 0.95 -3.56 7.93
N GLN A 135 0.15 -4.59 7.68
CA GLN A 135 -0.35 -5.50 8.72
C GLN A 135 0.80 -6.25 9.40
N SER A 136 1.74 -6.80 8.61
CA SER A 136 2.94 -7.45 9.14
C SER A 136 3.79 -6.50 9.97
N ASN A 137 3.96 -5.25 9.51
CA ASN A 137 4.70 -4.23 10.24
C ASN A 137 4.01 -3.86 11.56
N ARG A 138 2.66 -3.82 11.60
CA ARG A 138 1.91 -3.59 12.85
C ARG A 138 2.16 -4.69 13.87
N GLN A 139 2.10 -5.96 13.44
CA GLN A 139 2.39 -7.10 14.31
C GLN A 139 3.83 -7.08 14.82
N ALA A 140 4.78 -6.72 13.96
CA ALA A 140 6.18 -6.55 14.34
C ALA A 140 6.34 -5.46 15.42
N VAL A 141 5.72 -4.28 15.22
CA VAL A 141 5.72 -3.19 16.21
C VAL A 141 5.09 -3.60 17.53
N GLU A 142 3.99 -4.36 17.52
CA GLU A 142 3.37 -4.90 18.73
C GLU A 142 4.33 -5.83 19.48
N ALA A 143 4.98 -6.76 18.76
CA ALA A 143 5.98 -7.66 19.34
C ALA A 143 7.18 -6.89 19.92
N MET A 144 7.63 -5.83 19.26
CA MET A 144 8.69 -4.94 19.76
C MET A 144 8.25 -4.21 21.03
N ASN A 145 7.02 -3.67 21.07
CA ASN A 145 6.49 -3.01 22.25
C ASN A 145 6.42 -3.96 23.45
N THR A 146 5.87 -5.17 23.25
CA THR A 146 5.77 -6.18 24.31
C THR A 146 7.16 -6.61 24.80
N SER A 147 8.08 -6.93 23.88
CA SER A 147 9.43 -7.38 24.23
C SER A 147 10.24 -6.27 24.91
N GLY A 148 10.14 -5.04 24.40
CA GLY A 148 10.80 -3.87 24.99
C GLY A 148 10.30 -3.57 26.41
N GLN A 149 8.99 -3.65 26.65
CA GLN A 149 8.42 -3.51 28.00
C GLN A 149 8.90 -4.64 28.93
N ALA A 150 8.98 -5.87 28.45
CA ALA A 150 9.46 -7.00 29.24
C ALA A 150 10.93 -6.82 29.64
N VAL A 151 11.80 -6.35 28.72
CA VAL A 151 13.20 -6.02 29.04
C VAL A 151 13.29 -4.97 30.15
N LEU A 152 12.51 -3.88 30.06
CA LEU A 152 12.49 -2.84 31.08
C LEU A 152 11.99 -3.36 32.42
N ALA A 153 10.95 -4.20 32.42
CA ALA A 153 10.41 -4.81 33.63
C ALA A 153 11.41 -5.74 34.33
N GLU A 154 12.17 -6.55 33.58
CA GLU A 154 13.21 -7.40 34.16
C GLU A 154 14.37 -6.58 34.73
N ALA A 155 14.77 -5.50 34.04
CA ALA A 155 15.79 -4.58 34.55
C ALA A 155 15.35 -3.90 35.85
N ASP A 156 14.10 -3.44 35.93
CA ASP A 156 13.53 -2.82 37.13
C ASP A 156 13.43 -3.80 38.29
N ALA A 157 12.95 -5.01 38.04
CA ALA A 157 12.85 -6.04 39.07
C ALA A 157 14.23 -6.46 39.60
N PHE A 158 15.23 -6.53 38.73
CA PHE A 158 16.61 -6.79 39.11
C PHE A 158 17.19 -5.64 39.94
N ALA A 159 17.01 -4.38 39.52
CA ALA A 159 17.45 -3.21 40.26
C ALA A 159 16.85 -3.16 41.67
N ALA A 160 15.53 -3.38 41.78
CA ALA A 160 14.81 -3.42 43.06
C ALA A 160 15.25 -4.59 43.96
N LYS A 161 15.71 -5.71 43.39
CA LYS A 161 16.36 -6.79 44.17
C LYS A 161 17.68 -6.32 44.74
N GLN A 162 18.54 -5.68 43.93
CA GLN A 162 19.84 -5.18 44.40
C GLN A 162 19.69 -4.12 45.51
N GLU A 163 18.72 -3.20 45.39
CA GLU A 163 18.44 -2.19 46.42
C GLU A 163 18.02 -2.83 47.75
N ARG A 164 17.12 -3.82 47.71
CA ARG A 164 16.66 -4.54 48.91
C ARG A 164 17.79 -5.31 49.58
N GLU A 165 18.60 -6.02 48.79
CA GLU A 165 19.73 -6.80 49.32
C GLU A 165 20.85 -5.90 49.85
N TYR A 166 21.11 -4.76 49.20
CA TYR A 166 22.02 -3.75 49.72
C TYR A 166 21.57 -3.24 51.09
N ALA A 167 20.28 -2.88 51.24
CA ALA A 167 19.74 -2.41 52.52
C ALA A 167 19.83 -3.47 53.62
N GLN A 168 19.60 -4.74 53.29
CA GLN A 168 19.76 -5.86 54.23
C GLN A 168 21.22 -6.02 54.68
N LEU A 169 22.16 -6.00 53.72
CA LEU A 169 23.60 -6.10 54.02
C LEU A 169 24.10 -4.94 54.88
N LEU A 170 23.60 -3.74 54.62
CA LEU A 170 23.93 -2.54 55.39
C LEU A 170 23.46 -2.69 56.85
N ASN A 171 22.22 -3.17 57.05
CA ASN A 171 21.65 -3.40 58.37
C ASN A 171 22.34 -4.55 59.13
N SER A 172 22.88 -5.55 58.43
CA SER A 172 23.63 -6.65 59.04
C SER A 172 25.10 -6.33 59.32
N GLY A 173 25.56 -5.10 59.04
CA GLY A 173 26.96 -4.71 59.22
C GLY A 173 27.93 -5.47 58.29
N ALA A 174 27.47 -5.81 57.07
CA ALA A 174 28.30 -6.49 56.09
C ALA A 174 29.52 -5.65 55.70
N ASN A 175 30.57 -6.32 55.19
CA ASN A 175 31.76 -5.62 54.76
C ASN A 175 31.52 -4.76 53.50
N GLN A 176 32.42 -3.79 53.28
CA GLN A 176 32.34 -2.87 52.15
C GLN A 176 32.34 -3.57 50.78
N ALA A 177 32.99 -4.73 50.66
CA ALA A 177 33.06 -5.47 49.40
C ALA A 177 31.69 -6.03 48.98
N ALA A 178 30.92 -6.58 49.93
CA ALA A 178 29.58 -7.09 49.68
C ALA A 178 28.59 -5.97 49.31
N LEU A 179 28.70 -4.81 49.96
CA LEU A 179 27.91 -3.62 49.62
C LEU A 179 28.25 -3.11 48.21
N ASN A 180 29.54 -3.04 47.88
CA ASN A 180 30.02 -2.59 46.58
C ASN A 180 29.57 -3.52 45.43
N ASP A 181 29.51 -4.84 45.64
CA ASP A 181 28.98 -5.78 44.65
C ASP A 181 27.55 -5.43 44.23
N LYS A 182 26.66 -5.14 45.20
CA LYS A 182 25.27 -4.75 44.92
C LYS A 182 25.18 -3.42 44.18
N VAL A 183 26.00 -2.44 44.56
CA VAL A 183 26.05 -1.13 43.88
C VAL A 183 26.53 -1.28 42.43
N GLN A 184 27.56 -2.07 42.17
CA GLN A 184 28.07 -2.27 40.81
C GLN A 184 27.03 -2.96 39.91
N LYS A 185 26.34 -3.99 40.43
CA LYS A 185 25.22 -4.65 39.73
C LYS A 185 24.08 -3.68 39.44
N TYR A 186 23.73 -2.85 40.42
CA TYR A 186 22.70 -1.81 40.27
C TYR A 186 23.06 -0.77 39.19
N ILE A 187 24.31 -0.31 39.16
CA ILE A 187 24.79 0.62 38.12
C ILE A 187 24.69 -0.04 36.75
N LEU A 188 25.13 -1.29 36.63
CA LEU A 188 25.14 -2.00 35.35
C LEU A 188 23.71 -2.25 34.82
N VAL A 189 22.78 -2.67 35.69
CA VAL A 189 21.38 -2.87 35.26
C VAL A 189 20.68 -1.57 34.89
N ASN A 190 21.00 -0.45 35.55
CA ASN A 190 20.49 0.86 35.14
C ASN A 190 21.06 1.31 33.78
N ARG A 191 22.31 0.96 33.49
CA ARG A 191 22.90 1.19 32.15
C ARG A 191 22.19 0.37 31.07
N ILE A 192 21.87 -0.90 31.37
CA ILE A 192 21.04 -1.76 30.50
C ILE A 192 19.70 -1.10 30.25
N LYS A 193 18.99 -0.69 31.32
CA LYS A 193 17.68 -0.03 31.23
C LYS A 193 17.75 1.23 30.36
N SER A 194 18.74 2.09 30.60
CA SER A 194 18.93 3.32 29.84
C SER A 194 19.16 3.03 28.36
N LEU A 195 20.03 2.06 28.02
CA LEU A 195 20.32 1.72 26.63
C LEU A 195 19.09 1.10 25.94
N ALA A 196 18.35 0.22 26.64
CA ALA A 196 17.10 -0.34 26.12
C ALA A 196 16.07 0.75 25.84
N GLN A 197 15.94 1.77 26.70
CA GLN A 197 15.08 2.93 26.45
C GLN A 197 15.54 3.74 25.24
N THR A 198 16.84 3.97 25.08
CA THR A 198 17.41 4.65 23.90
C THR A 198 17.11 3.88 22.61
N ILE A 199 17.27 2.56 22.61
CA ILE A 199 16.91 1.70 21.48
C ILE A 199 15.42 1.85 21.12
N ILE A 200 14.53 1.78 22.12
CA ILE A 200 13.08 1.97 21.92
C ILE A 200 12.78 3.38 21.41
N GLN A 201 13.50 4.40 21.88
CA GLN A 201 13.35 5.77 21.38
C GLN A 201 13.75 5.85 19.91
N HIS A 202 14.89 5.28 19.53
CA HIS A 202 15.35 5.26 18.14
C HIS A 202 14.35 4.54 17.21
N GLU A 203 13.72 3.44 17.66
CA GLU A 203 12.64 2.81 16.89
C GLU A 203 11.46 3.76 16.67
N LYS A 204 10.99 4.44 17.72
CA LYS A 204 9.88 5.39 17.61
C LYS A 204 10.22 6.57 16.71
N GLU A 205 11.45 7.09 16.81
CA GLU A 205 11.95 8.18 15.96
C GLU A 205 12.05 7.76 14.49
N GLU A 206 12.52 6.53 14.22
CA GLU A 206 12.53 6.00 12.85
C GLU A 206 11.12 5.94 12.27
N ARG A 207 10.15 5.43 13.05
CA ARG A 207 8.78 5.30 12.56
C ARG A 207 8.08 6.63 12.39
N LEU A 208 8.37 7.60 13.26
CA LEU A 208 7.78 8.93 13.20
C LEU A 208 8.36 9.74 12.04
N TYR A 209 9.67 9.74 11.88
CA TYR A 209 10.38 10.59 10.90
C TYR A 209 10.69 9.89 9.58
N LYS A 210 10.51 8.56 9.50
CA LYS A 210 10.89 7.70 8.37
C LYS A 210 12.37 7.83 7.99
N ASP A 211 13.22 8.09 8.98
CA ASP A 211 14.65 8.30 8.81
C ASP A 211 15.47 7.07 9.25
N ARG A 212 16.09 6.41 8.27
CA ARG A 212 16.88 5.18 8.48
C ARG A 212 18.13 5.38 9.35
N ARG A 213 18.55 6.62 9.63
CA ARG A 213 19.65 6.88 10.58
C ARG A 213 19.33 6.36 11.98
N PHE A 214 18.07 6.46 12.42
CA PHE A 214 17.67 5.96 13.73
C PHE A 214 17.67 4.42 13.78
N TYR A 215 17.22 3.76 12.70
CA TYR A 215 17.35 2.31 12.56
C TYR A 215 18.81 1.85 12.63
N GLN A 216 19.72 2.55 11.95
CA GLN A 216 21.16 2.24 11.99
C GLN A 216 21.74 2.37 13.40
N ARG A 217 21.34 3.40 14.16
CA ARG A 217 21.75 3.56 15.57
C ARG A 217 21.25 2.41 16.43
N MET A 218 19.97 2.06 16.31
CA MET A 218 19.40 0.91 17.01
C MET A 218 20.19 -0.39 16.73
N GLN A 219 20.50 -0.65 15.45
CA GLN A 219 21.26 -1.85 15.06
C GLN A 219 22.70 -1.87 15.62
N GLN A 220 23.30 -0.70 15.83
CA GLN A 220 24.62 -0.58 16.48
C GLN A 220 24.54 -0.74 18.01
N GLU A 221 23.42 -0.33 18.62
CA GLU A 221 23.22 -0.36 20.06
C GLU A 221 22.77 -1.73 20.59
N LEU A 222 22.04 -2.51 19.80
CA LEU A 222 21.57 -3.85 20.17
C LEU A 222 22.72 -4.80 20.60
N PRO A 223 23.84 -4.93 19.85
CA PRO A 223 25.00 -5.70 20.31
C PRO A 223 25.59 -5.20 21.62
N ASN A 224 25.61 -3.89 21.85
CA ASN A 224 26.10 -3.30 23.10
C ASN A 224 25.20 -3.68 24.28
N LEU A 225 23.87 -3.71 24.07
CA LEU A 225 22.92 -4.16 25.08
C LEU A 225 23.15 -5.64 25.43
N MET A 226 23.37 -6.49 24.43
CA MET A 226 23.69 -7.91 24.63
C MET A 226 24.97 -8.11 25.43
N ALA A 227 26.02 -7.34 25.13
CA ALA A 227 27.28 -7.38 25.87
C ALA A 227 27.12 -6.92 27.34
N LEU A 228 26.22 -5.97 27.62
CA LEU A 228 25.92 -5.59 29.02
C LEU A 228 25.25 -6.73 29.80
N TYR A 229 24.41 -7.56 29.16
CA TYR A 229 23.88 -8.77 29.79
C TYR A 229 24.98 -9.77 30.13
N ASP A 230 25.95 -9.97 29.24
CA ASP A 230 27.10 -10.85 29.51
C ASP A 230 27.93 -10.36 30.70
N LEU A 231 28.19 -9.06 30.76
CA LEU A 231 28.88 -8.44 31.89
C LEU A 231 28.11 -8.62 33.20
N LEU A 232 26.79 -8.45 33.18
CA LEU A 232 25.96 -8.59 34.38
C LEU A 232 25.90 -10.06 34.85
N ALA A 233 25.80 -11.01 33.91
CA ALA A 233 25.83 -12.44 34.21
C ALA A 233 27.15 -12.87 34.85
N ALA A 234 28.28 -12.32 34.39
CA ALA A 234 29.59 -12.61 34.95
C ALA A 234 29.77 -12.11 36.40
N MET A 235 28.95 -11.17 36.86
CA MET A 235 29.01 -10.62 38.21
C MET A 235 28.20 -11.42 39.23
N THR A 236 27.41 -12.41 38.82
CA THR A 236 26.51 -13.12 39.72
C THR A 236 26.55 -14.64 39.56
N GLN A 237 26.29 -15.33 40.66
CA GLN A 237 26.03 -16.77 40.70
C GLN A 237 24.61 -17.06 41.22
N ASP A 238 23.85 -16.02 41.55
CA ASP A 238 22.48 -16.15 42.01
C ASP A 238 21.60 -16.62 40.84
N ARG A 239 20.98 -17.79 41.01
CA ARG A 239 20.18 -18.40 39.95
C ARG A 239 19.01 -17.52 39.52
N SER A 240 18.36 -16.84 40.46
CA SER A 240 17.24 -15.96 40.16
C SER A 240 17.66 -14.70 39.40
N GLU A 241 18.89 -14.22 39.60
CA GLU A 241 19.47 -13.12 38.84
C GLU A 241 19.83 -13.56 37.42
N LEU A 242 20.45 -14.75 37.28
CA LEU A 242 20.79 -15.34 35.99
C LEU A 242 19.52 -15.58 35.14
N ASP A 243 18.48 -16.17 35.73
CA ASP A 243 17.21 -16.44 35.01
C ASP A 243 16.57 -15.14 34.50
N ARG A 244 16.69 -14.01 35.24
CA ARG A 244 16.21 -12.69 34.78
C ARG A 244 17.04 -12.12 33.64
N ILE A 245 18.36 -12.27 33.71
CA ILE A 245 19.28 -11.82 32.65
C ILE A 245 18.99 -12.60 31.37
N ASP A 246 18.83 -13.92 31.46
CA ASP A 246 18.50 -14.79 30.33
C ASP A 246 17.15 -14.44 29.72
N LYS A 247 16.15 -14.13 30.57
CA LYS A 247 14.85 -13.67 30.09
C LYS A 247 14.96 -12.31 29.38
N ALA A 248 15.65 -11.34 29.97
CA ALA A 248 15.86 -10.04 29.31
C ALA A 248 16.58 -10.19 27.97
N ARG A 249 17.60 -11.04 27.90
CA ARG A 249 18.30 -11.39 26.65
C ARG A 249 17.37 -11.99 25.61
N SER A 250 16.59 -13.00 25.99
CA SER A 250 15.61 -13.62 25.10
C SER A 250 14.59 -12.61 24.58
N GLU A 251 14.13 -11.67 25.41
CA GLU A 251 13.21 -10.61 24.98
C GLU A 251 13.90 -9.59 24.06
N THR A 252 15.18 -9.25 24.29
CA THR A 252 15.97 -8.43 23.36
C THR A 252 16.15 -9.12 22.00
N GLU A 253 16.36 -10.43 21.96
CA GLU A 253 16.43 -11.18 20.70
C GLU A 253 15.09 -11.19 19.95
N LYS A 254 13.97 -11.34 20.68
CA LYS A 254 12.63 -11.22 20.08
C LYS A 254 12.40 -9.81 19.53
N TYR A 255 12.79 -8.79 20.29
CA TYR A 255 12.74 -7.40 19.85
C TYR A 255 13.54 -7.20 18.56
N GLN A 256 14.79 -7.68 18.51
CA GLN A 256 15.65 -7.57 17.33
C GLN A 256 15.07 -8.29 16.11
N LYS A 257 14.50 -9.49 16.30
CA LYS A 257 13.85 -10.26 15.22
C LYS A 257 12.62 -9.56 14.67
N ALA A 258 11.84 -8.89 15.53
CA ALA A 258 10.70 -8.11 15.11
C ALA A 258 11.10 -6.78 14.44
N ALA A 259 12.30 -6.26 14.75
CA ALA A 259 12.80 -5.03 14.17
C ALA A 259 13.44 -5.18 12.78
N GLY A 260 13.80 -6.40 12.37
CA GLY A 260 14.49 -6.72 11.11
C GLY A 260 13.54 -7.17 10.01
#